data_AF-D6GVL2-F1
#
_entry.id   AF-D6GVL2-F1
#
_cell.length_a   1.000
_cell.length_b   1.000
_cell.length_c   1.000
_cell.angle_alpha   90.00
_cell.angle_beta   90.00
_cell.angle_gamma   90.00
#
_symmetry.space_group_name_H-M   'P 1'
#
loop_
_entity.id
_entity.type
_entity.pdbx_description
1 polymer ?
#
loop_
_entity_poly.entity_id
_entity_poly.type
_entity_poly.pdbx_seq_one_letter_code
_entity_poly.pdbx_strand_id
1 'polypeptide(L)' 'MSDEEGEDNKVIAVPVDKVDPASSMIKTESDLPEYQKNKLKHFFEHYKELEKGKFMKFHGFKGKEEALKQIKEAKV' A
#
# COMPACT_ATOMS: atom_id res chain seq x y z
N MET A 1 -5.63 5.26 -1.33
CA MET A 1 -5.13 6.61 -1.67
C MET A 1 -6.11 7.20 -2.67
N SER A 2 -5.92 8.43 -3.12
CA SER A 2 -6.69 8.96 -4.26
C SER A 2 -5.82 9.79 -5.18
N ASP A 3 -6.07 9.70 -6.47
CA ASP A 3 -5.42 10.49 -7.51
C ASP A 3 -6.43 11.28 -8.33
N GLU A 4 -6.00 11.80 -9.48
CA GLU A 4 -6.85 12.55 -10.42
C GLU A 4 -8.04 11.76 -10.98
N GLU A 5 -8.03 10.42 -10.89
CA GLU A 5 -9.08 9.55 -11.41
C GLU A 5 -10.00 8.98 -10.30
N GLY A 6 -9.72 9.27 -9.03
CA GLY A 6 -10.56 8.88 -7.89
C GLY A 6 -9.83 8.05 -6.85
N GLU A 7 -10.51 7.06 -6.27
CA GLU A 7 -9.92 6.18 -5.26
C GLU A 7 -8.98 5.13 -5.90
N ASP A 8 -7.76 5.05 -5.38
CA ASP A 8 -6.74 4.11 -5.81
C ASP A 8 -6.13 3.42 -4.58
N ASN A 9 -6.56 2.19 -4.32
CA ASN A 9 -6.10 1.39 -3.20
C ASN A 9 -4.93 0.49 -3.64
N LYS A 10 -3.81 0.56 -2.89
CA LYS A 10 -2.65 -0.31 -3.09
C LYS A 10 -2.62 -1.38 -2.01
N VAL A 11 -2.64 -2.65 -2.41
CA VAL A 11 -2.47 -3.78 -1.49
C VAL A 11 -0.97 -3.97 -1.20
N ILE A 12 -0.63 -4.11 0.07
CA ILE A 12 0.70 -4.50 0.52
C ILE A 12 0.67 -5.97 0.90
N ALA A 13 1.63 -6.74 0.39
CA ALA A 13 1.77 -8.15 0.67
C ALA A 13 3.24 -8.47 0.94
N VAL A 14 3.45 -9.57 1.66
CA VAL A 14 4.77 -10.18 1.88
C VAL A 14 4.76 -11.58 1.28
N PRO A 15 5.93 -12.11 0.87
CA PRO A 15 6.03 -13.50 0.44
C PRO A 15 5.57 -14.46 1.54
N VAL A 16 5.08 -15.63 1.14
CA VAL A 16 4.86 -16.74 2.08
C VAL A 16 6.23 -17.25 2.56
N ASP A 17 6.29 -17.76 3.79
CA ASP A 17 7.55 -18.18 4.43
C ASP A 17 8.35 -19.21 3.60
N LYS A 18 7.67 -20.04 2.80
CA LYS A 18 8.31 -21.00 1.89
C LYS A 18 9.13 -20.33 0.76
N VAL A 19 8.71 -19.13 0.36
CA VAL A 19 9.39 -18.33 -0.69
C VAL A 19 10.49 -17.48 -0.06
N ASP A 20 10.17 -16.75 1.01
CA ASP A 20 11.14 -15.92 1.75
C ASP A 20 10.71 -15.77 3.22
N PRO A 21 11.48 -16.31 4.18
CA PRO A 21 11.17 -16.21 5.60
C PRO A 21 11.56 -14.87 6.24
N ALA A 22 12.25 -13.97 5.53
CA ALA A 22 12.71 -12.68 6.08
C ALA A 22 11.56 -11.80 6.60
N SER A 23 10.37 -11.91 6.01
CA SER A 23 9.15 -11.21 6.41
C SER A 23 8.24 -12.02 7.33
N SER A 24 8.68 -13.16 7.85
CA SER A 24 7.84 -14.08 8.64
C SER A 24 7.23 -13.43 9.89
N MET A 25 7.87 -12.40 10.45
CA MET A 25 7.36 -11.66 11.61
C MET A 25 6.31 -10.59 11.27
N ILE A 26 6.12 -10.25 9.99
CA ILE A 26 5.17 -9.23 9.54
C ILE A 26 3.82 -9.90 9.32
N LYS A 27 2.89 -9.77 10.27
CA LYS A 27 1.56 -10.38 10.22
C LYS A 27 0.46 -9.35 9.97
N THR A 28 0.68 -8.11 10.36
CA THR A 28 -0.21 -6.96 10.14
C THR A 28 0.57 -5.77 9.57
N GLU A 29 -0.14 -4.75 9.14
CA GLU A 29 0.42 -3.48 8.73
C GLU A 29 1.15 -2.75 9.86
N SER A 30 0.80 -3.00 11.13
CA SER A 30 1.51 -2.39 12.27
C SER A 30 2.94 -2.92 12.41
N ASP A 31 3.20 -4.15 11.97
CA ASP A 31 4.51 -4.80 12.08
C ASP A 31 5.52 -4.25 11.05
N LEU A 32 5.05 -3.50 10.04
CA LEU A 32 5.94 -2.83 9.11
C LEU A 32 6.70 -1.69 9.82
N PRO A 33 8.05 -1.64 9.68
CA PRO A 33 8.84 -0.55 10.23
C PRO A 33 8.34 0.82 9.77
N GLU A 34 8.23 1.75 10.70
CA GLU A 34 7.71 3.10 10.44
C GLU A 34 8.51 3.82 9.33
N TYR A 35 9.82 3.61 9.29
CA TYR A 35 10.66 4.15 8.21
C TYR A 35 10.24 3.63 6.82
N GLN A 36 9.86 2.35 6.70
CA GLN A 36 9.38 1.81 5.42
C GLN A 36 8.02 2.38 5.04
N LYS A 37 7.11 2.53 6.01
CA LYS A 37 5.81 3.20 5.81
C LYS A 37 5.99 4.63 5.27
N ASN A 38 6.91 5.38 5.88
CA ASN A 38 7.23 6.74 5.46
C ASN A 38 7.85 6.79 4.06
N LYS A 39 8.74 5.84 3.71
CA LYS A 39 9.27 5.74 2.34
C LYS A 39 8.16 5.47 1.31
N LEU A 40 7.23 4.57 1.61
CA LEU A 40 6.09 4.28 0.72
C LEU A 40 5.18 5.50 0.55
N LYS A 41 4.82 6.16 1.66
CA LYS A 41 4.03 7.39 1.64
C LYS A 41 4.70 8.45 0.76
N HIS A 42 5.97 8.76 1.03
CA HIS A 42 6.71 9.76 0.28
C HIS A 42 6.80 9.41 -1.21
N PHE A 43 7.10 8.15 -1.54
CA PHE A 43 7.13 7.72 -2.94
C PHE A 43 5.80 8.02 -3.65
N PHE A 44 4.67 7.60 -3.07
CA PHE A 44 3.38 7.79 -3.70
C PHE A 44 2.92 9.24 -3.76
N GLU A 45 3.23 10.07 -2.75
CA GLU A 45 2.88 11.49 -2.77
C GLU A 45 3.67 12.29 -3.83
N HIS A 46 4.88 11.84 -4.20
CA HIS A 46 5.80 12.61 -5.04
C HIS A 46 6.05 12.04 -6.44
N TYR A 47 5.84 10.74 -6.72
CA TYR A 47 6.28 10.16 -8.00
C TYR A 47 5.62 10.77 -9.25
N LYS A 48 4.44 11.40 -9.11
CA LYS A 48 3.71 12.11 -10.17
C LYS A 48 3.93 13.64 -10.15
N GLU A 49 4.77 14.19 -9.27
CA GLU A 49 4.81 15.65 -9.03
C GLU A 49 5.20 16.50 -10.24
N LEU A 50 5.93 15.92 -11.20
CA LEU A 50 6.33 16.58 -12.45
C LEU A 50 5.34 16.35 -13.60
N GLU A 51 4.31 15.53 -13.40
CA GLU A 51 3.26 15.28 -14.39
C GLU A 51 2.16 16.35 -14.24
N LYS A 52 2.06 17.24 -15.23
CA LYS A 52 1.14 18.39 -15.18
C LYS A 52 -0.32 17.94 -14.93
N GLY A 53 -0.87 18.41 -13.82
CA GLY A 53 -2.27 18.17 -13.44
C GLY A 53 -2.51 16.83 -12.72
N LYS A 54 -1.48 16.01 -12.50
CA LYS A 54 -1.59 14.78 -11.72
C LYS A 54 -1.17 15.01 -10.27
N PHE A 55 -1.74 14.22 -9.37
CA PHE A 55 -1.43 14.26 -7.96
C PHE A 55 -1.67 12.91 -7.32
N MET A 56 -1.19 12.75 -6.10
CA MET A 56 -1.57 11.63 -5.25
C MET A 56 -1.75 12.11 -3.82
N LYS A 57 -2.85 11.69 -3.20
CA LYS A 57 -3.19 12.00 -1.81
C LYS A 57 -3.19 10.73 -0.97
N PHE A 58 -2.33 10.70 0.04
CA PHE A 58 -2.24 9.60 0.98
C PHE A 58 -3.32 9.69 2.07
N HIS A 59 -4.02 8.57 2.32
CA HIS A 59 -5.12 8.51 3.31
C HIS A 59 -4.80 7.65 4.53
N GLY A 60 -3.69 6.89 4.52
CA GLY A 60 -3.33 5.96 5.59
C GLY A 60 -3.19 4.51 5.13
N PHE A 61 -2.59 3.70 6.00
CA PHE A 61 -2.58 2.25 5.89
C PHE A 61 -3.87 1.67 6.50
N LYS A 62 -4.33 0.55 5.97
CA LYS A 62 -5.47 -0.22 6.47
C LYS A 62 -5.05 -1.64 6.78
N GLY A 63 -5.81 -2.30 7.65
CA GLY A 63 -5.54 -3.66 8.10
C GLY A 63 -5.75 -4.73 7.04
N LYS A 64 -5.28 -5.94 7.38
CA LYS A 64 -5.38 -7.13 6.54
C LYS A 64 -6.81 -7.45 6.07
N GLU A 65 -7.82 -7.21 6.91
CA GLU A 65 -9.22 -7.48 6.58
C GLU A 65 -9.71 -6.61 5.42
N GLU A 66 -9.42 -5.31 5.45
CA GLU A 66 -9.74 -4.38 4.37
C GLU A 66 -9.00 -4.76 3.08
N ALA A 67 -7.72 -5.13 3.18
CA ALA A 67 -6.96 -5.61 2.02
C ALA A 67 -7.59 -6.85 1.38
N LEU A 68 -8.01 -7.83 2.19
CA LEU A 68 -8.69 -9.04 1.70
C LEU A 68 -10.05 -8.74 1.09
N LYS A 69 -10.80 -7.78 1.66
CA LYS A 69 -12.07 -7.31 1.10
C LYS A 69 -11.87 -6.69 -0.28
N GLN A 70 -10.92 -5.78 -0.42
CA GLN A 70 -10.57 -5.16 -1.71
C GLN A 70 -10.15 -6.21 -2.76
N ILE A 71 -9.35 -7.21 -2.39
CA ILE A 71 -8.97 -8.30 -3.30
C ILE A 71 -10.21 -9.11 -3.75
N LYS A 72 -11.16 -9.37 -2.85
CA LYS A 72 -12.38 -10.10 -3.19
C LYS A 72 -13.28 -9.29 -4.13
N GLU A 73 -13.45 -8.00 -3.86
CA GLU A 73 -14.26 -7.09 -4.67
C GLU A 73 -13.66 -6.83 -6.06
N ALA A 74 -12.33 -6.84 -6.18
CA ALA A 74 -11.62 -6.66 -7.45
C ALA A 74 -11.61 -7.90 -8.35
N LYS A 75 -11.95 -9.09 -7.82
CA LYS A 75 -12.05 -10.31 -8.64
C LYS A 75 -13.36 -10.27 -9.44
N VAL A 76 -13.22 -10.04 -10.75
CA VAL A 76 -14.25 -10.28 -11.77
C VAL A 76 -14.43 -11.78 -11.99
#